data_AF-A0A947UHL0-F1
#
_entry.id   AF-A0A947UHL0-F1
#
_cell.length_a   1.000
_cell.length_b   1.000
_cell.length_c   1.000
_cell.angle_alpha   90.00
_cell.angle_beta   90.00
_cell.angle_gamma   90.00
#
_symmetry.space_group_name_H-M   'P 1'
#
loop_
_entity.id
_entity.type
_entity.pdbx_description
1 polymer ?
#
loop_
_entity_poly.entity_id
_entity_poly.type
_entity_poly.pdbx_seq_one_letter_code
_entity_poly.pdbx_strand_id
1 'polypeptide(L)' 'MTISFNKSIYPLKAIKKTIRVYKNLAKFKITEKNNYFIIELSRIDKEVENIIKDEFGNYVLSRVRQ' A
#
# COMPACT_ATOMS: atom_id res chain seq x y z
N MET A 1 9.73 -0.80 5.25
CA MET A 1 9.56 0.43 4.45
C MET A 1 8.23 1.13 4.75
N THR A 2 8.02 2.34 4.22
CA THR A 2 6.74 3.05 4.23
C THR A 2 6.33 3.53 2.83
N ILE A 3 5.02 3.54 2.57
CA ILE A 3 4.41 4.07 1.34
C ILE A 3 3.31 5.05 1.75
N SER A 4 3.29 6.23 1.13
CA SER A 4 2.33 7.29 1.47
C SER A 4 1.37 7.54 0.30
N PHE A 5 0.07 7.56 0.58
CA PHE A 5 -0.98 7.84 -0.41
C PHE A 5 -1.79 9.06 0.00
N ASN A 6 -1.91 10.04 -0.89
CA ASN A 6 -2.71 11.23 -0.63
C ASN A 6 -4.22 10.89 -0.65
N LYS A 7 -4.94 11.25 0.41
CA LYS A 7 -6.38 10.95 0.60
C LYS A 7 -7.27 11.56 -0.49
N SER A 8 -6.83 12.64 -1.15
CA SER A 8 -7.57 13.28 -2.25
C SER A 8 -7.55 12.49 -3.56
N ILE A 9 -6.54 11.62 -3.74
CA ILE A 9 -6.35 10.84 -4.98
C ILE A 9 -6.71 9.37 -4.75
N TYR A 10 -6.36 8.84 -3.57
CA TYR A 10 -6.44 7.42 -3.29
C TYR A 10 -7.49 7.13 -2.22
N PRO A 11 -8.65 6.55 -2.58
CA PRO A 11 -9.64 6.17 -1.59
C PRO A 11 -9.14 5.01 -0.72
N LEU A 12 -9.45 5.05 0.58
CA LEU A 12 -9.06 4.01 1.54
C LEU A 12 -9.47 2.59 1.10
N LYS A 13 -10.60 2.47 0.38
CA LYS A 13 -11.09 1.20 -0.17
C LYS A 13 -10.08 0.57 -1.14
N ALA A 14 -9.44 1.35 -2.00
CA ALA A 14 -8.44 0.86 -2.95
C ALA A 14 -7.21 0.32 -2.23
N ILE A 15 -6.75 1.04 -1.20
CA ILE A 15 -5.64 0.64 -0.35
C ILE A 15 -5.95 -0.66 0.40
N LYS A 16 -7.13 -0.76 1.05
CA LYS A 16 -7.55 -1.97 1.77
C LYS A 16 -7.70 -3.19 0.85
N LYS A 17 -8.25 -3.02 -0.36
CA LYS A 17 -8.32 -4.08 -1.38
C LYS A 17 -6.91 -4.57 -1.73
N THR A 18 -5.97 -3.66 -1.93
CA THR A 18 -4.58 -4.01 -2.28
C THR A 18 -3.88 -4.75 -1.14
N ILE A 19 -4.00 -4.28 0.10
CA ILE A 19 -3.45 -4.98 1.28
C ILE A 19 -3.99 -6.41 1.38
N ARG A 20 -5.27 -6.63 1.09
CA ARG A 20 -5.84 -7.99 1.12
C ARG A 20 -5.19 -8.93 0.10
N VAL A 21 -4.80 -8.42 -1.07
CA VAL A 21 -4.13 -9.19 -2.13
C VAL A 21 -2.69 -9.50 -1.73
N TYR A 22 -1.99 -8.52 -1.16
CA TYR A 22 -0.57 -8.64 -0.80
C TYR A 22 -0.33 -9.22 0.60
N LYS A 23 -1.38 -9.53 1.38
CA LYS A 23 -1.28 -9.92 2.80
C LYS A 23 -0.34 -11.09 3.12
N ASN A 24 -0.08 -11.95 2.13
CA ASN A 24 0.80 -13.11 2.27
C ASN A 24 2.28 -12.77 1.99
N LEU A 25 2.56 -11.60 1.39
CA LEU A 25 3.90 -11.16 0.99
C LEU A 25 4.56 -10.27 2.04
N ALA A 26 3.76 -9.56 2.84
CA ALA A 26 4.26 -8.71 3.92
C ALA A 26 3.18 -8.50 4.98
N LYS A 27 3.60 -7.99 6.15
CA LYS A 27 2.70 -7.43 7.15
C LYS A 27 2.48 -5.95 6.87
N PHE A 28 1.22 -5.56 6.84
CA PHE A 28 0.80 -4.18 6.56
C PHE A 28 0.18 -3.55 7.79
N LYS A 29 0.53 -2.29 8.05
CA LYS A 29 -0.14 -1.43 9.02
C LYS A 29 -0.49 -0.11 8.35
N ILE A 30 -1.75 0.28 8.48
CA ILE A 30 -2.24 1.56 7.96
C ILE A 30 -2.30 2.54 9.11
N THR A 31 -1.73 3.71 8.93
CA THR A 31 -1.94 4.86 9.81
C THR A 31 -2.43 6.04 8.99
N GLU A 32 -3.20 6.91 9.63
CA GLU A 32 -3.68 8.14 9.01
C GLU A 32 -2.92 9.32 9.61
N LYS A 33 -2.30 10.12 8.75
CA LYS A 33 -1.59 11.33 9.19
C LYS A 33 -1.88 12.45 8.21
N ASN A 34 -2.52 13.51 8.70
CA ASN A 34 -2.95 14.66 7.89
C ASN A 34 -3.76 14.19 6.66
N ASN A 35 -3.39 14.64 5.46
CA ASN A 35 -4.01 14.28 4.18
C ASN A 35 -3.41 13.00 3.54
N TYR A 36 -2.77 12.13 4.33
CA TYR A 36 -2.15 10.91 3.83
C TYR A 36 -2.59 9.65 4.59
N PHE A 37 -2.70 8.56 3.85
CA PHE A 37 -2.63 7.19 4.36
C PHE A 37 -1.18 6.74 4.31
N ILE A 38 -0.63 6.35 5.46
CA ILE A 38 0.74 5.86 5.59
C ILE A 38 0.68 4.35 5.79
N ILE A 39 1.27 3.60 4.86
CA ILE A 39 1.31 2.14 4.85
C ILE A 39 2.71 1.71 5.26
N GLU A 40 2.81 1.11 6.44
CA GLU A 40 4.03 0.47 6.94
C GLU A 40 4.04 -0.99 6.47
N LEU A 41 5.10 -1.38 5.74
CA LEU A 41 5.35 -2.76 5.34
C LEU A 41 6.51 -3.33 6.16
N SER A 42 6.29 -4.50 6.74
CA SER A 42 7.27 -5.24 7.56
C SER A 42 7.22 -6.73 7.26
N ARG A 43 8.25 -7.49 7.68
CA ARG A 43 8.40 -8.93 7.39
C ARG A 43 8.31 -9.26 5.90
N ILE A 44 8.97 -8.45 5.09
CA ILE A 44 9.13 -8.62 3.66
C ILE A 44 10.52 -9.20 3.41
N ASP A 45 10.65 -10.05 2.40
CA ASP A 45 11.94 -10.49 1.91
C ASP A 45 12.68 -9.30 1.27
N LYS A 46 13.93 -9.07 1.68
CA LYS A 46 14.72 -7.91 1.27
C LYS A 46 15.02 -7.91 -0.22
N GLU A 47 15.13 -9.09 -0.83
CA GLU A 47 15.45 -9.21 -2.26
C GLU A 47 14.33 -8.65 -3.15
N VAL A 48 13.09 -8.70 -2.67
CA VAL A 48 11.90 -8.27 -3.40
C VAL A 48 11.29 -6.98 -2.85
N GLU A 49 11.90 -6.32 -1.86
CA GLU A 49 11.25 -5.20 -1.18
C GLU A 49 11.03 -4.02 -2.13
N ASN A 50 11.98 -3.70 -3.00
CA ASN A 50 11.82 -2.66 -4.01
C ASN A 50 10.72 -3.00 -5.04
N ILE A 51 10.69 -4.25 -5.51
CA ILE A 51 9.69 -4.73 -6.48
C ILE A 51 8.29 -4.63 -5.89
N ILE A 52 8.11 -5.09 -4.65
CA ILE A 52 6.80 -5.04 -3.97
C ILE A 52 6.36 -3.58 -3.77
N LYS A 53 7.27 -2.66 -3.46
CA LYS A 53 6.92 -1.25 -3.29
C LYS A 53 6.30 -0.66 -4.56
N ASP A 54 6.92 -0.90 -5.71
CA ASP A 54 6.48 -0.36 -6.99
C ASP A 54 5.17 -1.03 -7.44
N GLU A 55 5.10 -2.35 -7.36
CA GLU A 55 3.91 -3.11 -7.71
C GLU A 55 2.72 -2.80 -6.81
N PHE A 56 2.96 -2.59 -5.51
CA PHE A 56 1.90 -2.20 -4.57
C PHE A 56 1.30 -0.85 -4.97
N GLY A 57 2.13 0.14 -5.32
CA GLY A 57 1.67 1.44 -5.79
C GLY A 57 0.83 1.35 -7.06
N ASN A 58 1.34 0.62 -8.07
CA ASN A 58 0.64 0.39 -9.34
C ASN A 58 -0.71 -0.30 -9.13
N TYR A 59 -0.75 -1.29 -8.24
CA TYR A 59 -1.98 -1.99 -7.93
C TYR A 59 -2.98 -1.09 -7.22
N VAL A 60 -2.56 -0.29 -6.24
CA VAL A 60 -3.44 0.70 -5.60
C VAL A 60 -4.04 1.64 -6.64
N LEU A 61 -3.22 2.17 -7.55
CA LEU A 61 -3.65 3.06 -8.64
C LEU A 61 -4.71 2.38 -9.53
N SER A 62 -4.50 1.12 -9.92
CA SER A 62 -5.47 0.35 -10.70
C SER A 62 -6.83 0.19 -10.01
N ARG A 63 -6.86 0.25 -8.67
CA ARG A 63 -8.08 0.13 -7.86
C ARG A 63 -8.77 1.46 -7.57
N VAL A 64 -8.19 2.60 -7.90
CA VAL A 64 -8.82 3.93 -7.70
C VAL A 64 -10.04 4.09 -8.60
N ARG A 65 -10.02 3.52 -9.81
CA ARG A 65 -11.07 3.66 -10.82
C ARG A 65 -12.10 2.51 -10.85
N GLN A 66 -12.10 1.62 -9.84
CA GLN A 66 -12.96 0.41 -9.75
C GLN A 66 -13.81 0.34 -8.48
#